data_AF-A0A7T2GJK0-F1
#
_entry.id   AF-A0A7T2GJK0-F1
#
_cell.length_a   1.000
_cell.length_b   1.000
_cell.length_c   1.000
_cell.angle_alpha   90.00
_cell.angle_beta   90.00
_cell.angle_gamma   90.00
#
_symmetry.space_group_name_H-M   'P 1'
#
loop_
_entity.id
_entity.type
_entity.pdbx_description
1 polymer ?
#
loop_
_entity_poly.entity_id
_entity_poly.type
_entity_poly.pdbx_seq_one_letter_code
_entity_poly.pdbx_strand_id
1 'polypeptide(L)'
;MPANADLLAFIRGSFRSIWSMELLLLLKSDPARFWPPGELVAALRGSDAVVAQSLASLVAAGLVLEEKDDRVRYAPATDEIAALANQAETYYASKPDAVRRLIVQASQDQLRAFSDAFRLRKD
;
A
#
# COMPACT_ATOMS: atom_id res chain seq x y z
N MET A 1 23.21 5.30 7.72
CA MET A 1 22.46 4.21 7.08
C MET A 1 21.24 4.81 6.39
N PRO A 2 21.11 4.70 5.06
CA PRO A 2 19.95 5.23 4.32
C PRO A 2 18.64 4.45 4.55
N ALA A 3 18.62 3.47 5.46
CA ALA A 3 17.46 2.61 5.78
C ALA A 3 16.14 3.36 6.10
N ASN A 4 16.19 4.61 6.55
CA ASN A 4 14.97 5.40 6.74
C ASN A 4 14.44 6.00 5.43
N ALA A 5 15.31 6.44 4.53
CA ALA A 5 14.87 7.08 3.28
C ALA A 5 14.15 6.10 2.37
N ASP A 6 14.70 4.88 2.22
CA ASP A 6 14.12 3.82 1.39
C ASP A 6 12.78 3.34 1.96
N LEU A 7 12.69 3.19 3.29
CA LEU A 7 11.44 2.87 3.98
C LEU A 7 10.37 3.95 3.76
N LEU A 8 10.72 5.22 3.91
CA LEU A 8 9.79 6.33 3.71
C LEU A 8 9.35 6.41 2.24
N ALA A 9 10.27 6.21 1.30
CA ALA A 9 9.95 6.17 -0.13
C ALA A 9 9.02 4.99 -0.46
N PHE A 10 9.30 3.81 0.09
CA PHE A 10 8.47 2.62 -0.05
C PHE A 10 7.05 2.85 0.48
N ILE A 11 6.90 3.42 1.69
CA ILE A 11 5.59 3.72 2.28
C ILE A 11 4.80 4.69 1.39
N ARG A 12 5.44 5.77 0.94
CA ARG A 12 4.80 6.80 0.08
C ARG A 12 4.43 6.27 -1.31
N GLY A 13 5.21 5.33 -1.84
CA GLY A 13 4.98 4.73 -3.15
C GLY A 13 3.94 3.61 -3.15
N SER A 14 3.91 2.80 -2.09
CA SER A 14 3.11 1.56 -2.04
C SER A 14 1.72 1.74 -1.47
N PHE A 15 1.52 2.69 -0.55
CA PHE A 15 0.25 2.88 0.16
C PHE A 15 -0.41 4.19 -0.23
N ARG A 16 -1.63 4.10 -0.76
CA ARG A 16 -2.47 5.26 -1.13
C ARG A 16 -3.45 5.66 -0.03
N SER A 17 -3.63 4.79 0.96
CA SER A 17 -4.52 5.00 2.10
C SER A 17 -4.07 4.16 3.29
N ILE A 18 -4.59 4.47 4.47
CA ILE A 18 -4.42 3.59 5.63
C ILE A 18 -5.01 2.21 5.36
N TRP A 19 -6.12 2.13 4.61
CA TRP A 19 -6.73 0.85 4.23
C TRP A 19 -5.80 -0.05 3.43
N SER A 20 -4.96 0.50 2.54
CA SER A 20 -3.96 -0.31 1.83
C SER A 20 -2.87 -0.86 2.75
N MET A 21 -2.54 -0.15 3.84
CA MET A 21 -1.61 -0.65 4.86
C MET A 21 -2.27 -1.76 5.70
N GLU A 22 -3.47 -1.52 6.21
CA GLU A 22 -4.22 -2.53 7.00
C GLU A 22 -4.50 -3.81 6.20
N LEU A 23 -4.85 -3.67 4.92
CA LEU A 23 -5.03 -4.81 4.02
C LEU A 23 -3.74 -5.62 3.87
N LEU A 24 -2.60 -4.96 3.72
CA LEU A 24 -1.31 -5.66 3.67
C LEU A 24 -1.05 -6.44 4.96
N LEU A 25 -1.30 -5.84 6.13
CA LEU A 25 -1.10 -6.49 7.43
C LEU A 25 -2.03 -7.69 7.62
N LEU A 26 -3.29 -7.57 7.17
CA LEU A 26 -4.24 -8.69 7.17
C LEU A 26 -3.72 -9.86 6.33
N LEU A 27 -3.34 -9.60 5.07
CA LEU A 27 -2.82 -10.64 4.18
C LEU A 27 -1.51 -11.25 4.70
N LYS A 28 -0.66 -10.43 5.32
CA LYS A 28 0.62 -10.84 5.89
C LYS A 28 0.47 -11.71 7.14
N SER A 29 -0.63 -11.58 7.88
CA SER A 29 -0.90 -12.41 9.06
C SER A 29 -1.06 -13.90 8.73
N ASP A 30 -1.43 -14.22 7.49
CA ASP A 30 -1.51 -15.58 6.95
C ASP A 30 -1.05 -15.63 5.48
N PRO A 31 0.27 -15.63 5.22
CA PRO A 31 0.85 -15.52 3.88
C PRO A 31 0.48 -16.66 2.93
N ALA A 32 0.19 -17.84 3.48
CA ALA A 32 -0.14 -19.04 2.71
C ALA A 32 -1.62 -19.06 2.28
N ARG A 33 -2.47 -18.23 2.90
CA ARG A 33 -3.88 -18.18 2.61
C ARG A 33 -4.18 -17.32 1.39
N PHE A 34 -5.06 -17.88 0.55
CA PHE A 34 -5.72 -17.18 -0.53
C PHE A 34 -7.04 -16.61 -0.04
N TRP A 35 -7.20 -15.30 -0.18
CA TRP A 35 -8.37 -14.57 0.28
C TRP A 35 -9.28 -14.25 -0.91
N PRO A 36 -10.57 -14.60 -0.87
CA PRO A 36 -11.53 -14.06 -1.82
C PRO A 36 -11.84 -12.59 -1.46
N PRO A 37 -12.09 -11.71 -2.45
CA PRO A 37 -12.30 -10.28 -2.20
C PRO A 37 -13.43 -9.98 -1.19
N GLY A 38 -14.53 -10.75 -1.23
CA GLY A 38 -15.65 -10.59 -0.30
C GLY A 38 -15.28 -10.83 1.17
N GLU A 39 -14.34 -11.75 1.46
CA GLU A 39 -13.84 -11.95 2.82
C GLU A 39 -12.99 -10.77 3.29
N LEU A 40 -12.23 -10.15 2.39
CA LEU A 40 -11.42 -8.96 2.72
C LEU A 40 -12.30 -7.76 3.05
N VAL A 41 -13.40 -7.57 2.31
CA VAL A 41 -14.40 -6.53 2.58
C VAL A 41 -15.00 -6.72 3.98
N ALA A 42 -15.40 -7.95 4.32
CA ALA A 42 -15.93 -8.27 5.63
C ALA A 42 -14.88 -8.10 6.75
N ALA A 43 -13.66 -8.59 6.55
CA ALA A 43 -12.58 -8.54 7.54
C ALA A 43 -12.15 -7.11 7.87
N LEU A 44 -12.05 -6.25 6.85
CA LEU A 44 -11.70 -4.84 7.02
C LEU A 44 -12.91 -3.97 7.39
N ARG A 45 -14.13 -4.51 7.38
CA ARG A 45 -15.39 -3.75 7.50
C ARG A 45 -15.44 -2.58 6.52
N GLY A 46 -14.89 -2.79 5.33
CA GLY A 46 -14.76 -1.79 4.28
C GLY A 46 -15.89 -1.89 3.25
N SER A 47 -15.70 -1.19 2.13
CA SER A 47 -16.51 -1.36 0.93
C SER A 47 -15.70 -2.03 -0.18
N ASP A 48 -16.38 -2.62 -1.17
CA ASP A 48 -15.73 -3.21 -2.34
C ASP A 48 -14.77 -2.22 -3.01
N ALA A 49 -15.19 -0.96 -3.15
CA ALA A 49 -14.38 0.09 -3.75
C ALA A 49 -13.07 0.35 -2.98
N VAL A 50 -13.13 0.39 -1.65
CA VAL A 50 -11.93 0.61 -0.81
C VAL A 50 -10.98 -0.59 -0.89
N VAL A 51 -11.51 -1.81 -0.87
CA VAL A 51 -10.70 -3.04 -0.97
C VAL A 51 -10.08 -3.17 -2.35
N ALA A 52 -10.84 -2.98 -3.42
CA ALA A 52 -10.34 -3.04 -4.79
C ALA A 52 -9.24 -2.00 -5.05
N GLN A 53 -9.43 -0.75 -4.62
CA GLN A 53 -8.40 0.29 -4.77
C GLN A 53 -7.13 -0.02 -3.96
N SER A 54 -7.29 -0.62 -2.78
CA SER A 54 -6.18 -1.03 -1.92
C SER A 54 -5.42 -2.20 -2.57
N LEU A 55 -6.12 -3.23 -3.06
CA LEU A 55 -5.52 -4.35 -3.78
C LEU A 55 -4.76 -3.89 -5.02
N ALA A 56 -5.36 -3.03 -5.85
CA ALA A 56 -4.69 -2.50 -7.04
C ALA A 56 -3.37 -1.80 -6.70
N SER A 57 -3.33 -1.04 -5.59
CA SER A 57 -2.11 -0.37 -5.13
C SER A 57 -1.04 -1.38 -4.67
N LEU A 58 -1.45 -2.42 -3.93
CA LEU A 58 -0.54 -3.46 -3.43
C LEU A 58 -0.02 -4.38 -4.54
N VAL A 59 -0.84 -4.71 -5.53
CA VAL A 59 -0.43 -5.45 -6.73
C VAL A 59 0.58 -4.64 -7.52
N ALA A 60 0.30 -3.35 -7.77
CA ALA A 60 1.24 -2.46 -8.47
C ALA A 60 2.57 -2.27 -7.72
N ALA A 61 2.55 -2.32 -6.38
CA ALA A 61 3.74 -2.29 -5.53
C ALA A 61 4.47 -3.64 -5.44
N GLY A 62 3.94 -4.70 -6.07
CA GLY A 62 4.53 -6.04 -6.03
C GLY A 62 4.45 -6.71 -4.66
N LEU A 63 3.45 -6.38 -3.84
CA LEU A 63 3.26 -6.94 -2.49
C LEU A 63 2.21 -8.07 -2.45
N VAL A 64 1.30 -8.06 -3.41
CA VAL A 64 0.16 -8.97 -3.50
C VAL A 64 0.14 -9.60 -4.89
N LEU A 65 -0.17 -10.89 -4.93
CA LEU A 65 -0.46 -11.61 -6.16
C LEU A 65 -1.96 -11.89 -6.22
N GLU A 66 -2.53 -11.63 -7.39
CA GLU A 66 -3.89 -12.02 -7.77
C GLU A 66 -3.82 -13.27 -8.66
N GLU A 67 -4.60 -14.29 -8.32
CA GLU A 67 -4.67 -15.56 -9.04
C GLU A 67 -5.90 -15.64 -9.96
N LYS A 68 -5.94 -16.69 -10.79
CA LYS A 68 -7.14 -17.04 -11.56
C LYS A 68 -8.24 -17.36 -10.53
N ASP A 69 -9.38 -16.67 -10.60
CA ASP A 69 -10.51 -16.65 -9.63
C ASP A 69 -10.54 -15.46 -8.66
N ASP A 70 -9.83 -14.38 -8.96
CA ASP A 70 -9.81 -13.11 -8.20
C ASP A 70 -9.34 -13.27 -6.74
N ARG A 71 -8.77 -14.43 -6.40
CA ARG A 71 -8.20 -14.69 -5.09
C ARG A 71 -6.85 -14.01 -4.99
N VAL A 72 -6.58 -13.45 -3.81
CA VAL A 72 -5.36 -12.70 -3.57
C VAL A 72 -4.61 -13.24 -2.37
N ARG A 73 -3.29 -13.11 -2.37
CA ARG A 73 -2.46 -13.44 -1.22
C ARG A 73 -1.26 -12.50 -1.10
N TYR A 74 -0.68 -12.44 0.10
CA TYR A 74 0.61 -11.81 0.29
C TYR A 74 1.69 -12.58 -0.49
N ALA A 75 2.39 -11.87 -1.38
CA ALA A 75 3.36 -12.45 -2.29
C ALA A 75 4.33 -11.35 -2.76
N PRO A 76 5.24 -10.88 -1.89
CA PRO A 76 6.21 -9.87 -2.27
C PRO A 76 7.07 -10.38 -3.44
N ALA A 77 7.26 -9.54 -4.47
CA ALA A 77 7.94 -9.93 -5.70
C ALA A 77 9.44 -10.18 -5.51
N THR A 78 10.05 -9.60 -4.48
CA THR A 78 11.46 -9.78 -4.10
C THR A 78 11.65 -9.78 -2.60
N ASP A 79 12.77 -10.33 -2.12
CA ASP A 79 13.16 -10.31 -0.71
C ASP A 79 13.37 -8.88 -0.17
N GLU A 80 13.80 -7.96 -1.02
CA GLU A 80 13.94 -6.53 -0.68
C GLU A 80 12.59 -5.88 -0.40
N ILE A 81 11.58 -6.15 -1.24
CA ILE A 81 10.21 -5.69 -1.01
C ILE A 81 9.64 -6.31 0.26
N ALA A 82 9.91 -7.60 0.50
CA ALA A 82 9.51 -8.28 1.73
C ALA A 82 10.14 -7.63 2.98
N ALA A 83 11.42 -7.29 2.92
CA ALA A 83 12.13 -6.61 4.00
C ALA A 83 11.56 -5.20 4.28
N LEU A 84 11.26 -4.43 3.22
CA LEU A 84 10.63 -3.10 3.37
C LEU A 84 9.20 -3.21 3.93
N ALA A 85 8.42 -4.23 3.55
CA ALA A 85 7.12 -4.50 4.13
C ALA A 85 7.20 -4.80 5.64
N ASN A 86 8.17 -5.61 6.07
CA ASN A 86 8.43 -5.90 7.49
C ASN A 86 8.80 -4.64 8.28
N GLN A 87 9.65 -3.80 7.71
CA GLN A 87 10.04 -2.53 8.31
C GLN A 87 8.86 -1.56 8.39
N ALA A 88 8.02 -1.51 7.36
CA ALA A 88 6.81 -0.69 7.33
C ALA A 88 5.81 -1.11 8.41
N GLU A 89 5.59 -2.42 8.60
CA GLU A 89 4.78 -2.97 9.69
C GLU A 89 5.31 -2.52 11.06
N THR A 90 6.62 -2.69 11.30
CA THR A 90 7.26 -2.30 12.57
C THR A 90 7.18 -0.78 12.80
N TYR A 91 7.38 0.01 11.74
CA TYR A 91 7.29 1.46 11.81
C TYR A 91 5.85 1.94 12.05
N TYR A 92 4.86 1.28 11.46
CA TYR A 92 3.46 1.58 11.68
C TYR A 92 3.01 1.24 13.10
N ALA A 93 3.40 0.08 13.60
CA ALA A 93 3.11 -0.33 14.99
C ALA A 93 3.69 0.65 16.02
N SER A 94 4.88 1.19 15.76
CA SER A 94 5.55 2.13 16.67
C SER A 94 5.13 3.59 16.47
N LYS A 95 4.77 4.00 15.25
CA LYS A 95 4.49 5.41 14.88
C LYS A 95 3.33 5.53 13.89
N PRO A 96 2.09 5.13 14.26
CA PRO A 96 0.96 5.10 13.34
C PRO A 96 0.62 6.48 12.77
N ASP A 97 0.68 7.53 13.59
CA ASP A 97 0.43 8.91 13.14
C ASP A 97 1.47 9.41 12.12
N ALA A 98 2.73 8.96 12.24
CA ALA A 98 3.76 9.33 11.29
C ALA A 98 3.49 8.71 9.92
N VAL A 99 3.12 7.43 9.88
CA VAL A 99 2.72 6.74 8.64
C VAL A 99 1.49 7.39 8.01
N ARG A 100 0.47 7.73 8.80
CA ARG A 100 -0.72 8.43 8.30
C ARG A 100 -0.35 9.76 7.64
N ARG A 101 0.52 10.56 8.27
CA ARG A 101 1.00 11.81 7.67
C ARG A 101 1.77 11.58 6.37
N LEU A 102 2.64 10.56 6.31
CA LEU A 102 3.40 10.24 5.09
C LEU A 102 2.49 9.90 3.90
N ILE A 103 1.47 9.06 4.14
CA ILE A 103 0.51 8.65 3.11
C ILE A 103 -0.28 9.85 2.61
N VAL A 104 -0.81 10.69 3.51
CA VAL A 104 -1.57 11.89 3.13
C VAL A 104 -0.71 12.88 2.34
N GLN A 105 0.53 13.12 2.78
CA GLN A 105 1.45 14.01 2.08
C GLN A 105 1.82 13.51 0.68
N ALA A 106 2.02 12.21 0.50
CA ALA A 106 2.31 11.63 -0.82
C ALA A 106 1.19 11.88 -1.83
N SER A 107 -0.07 11.74 -1.41
CA SER A 107 -1.24 12.03 -2.26
C SER A 107 -1.34 13.52 -2.62
N GLN A 108 -1.00 14.42 -1.70
CA GLN A 108 -0.99 15.87 -1.95
C GLN A 108 0.10 16.26 -2.95
N ASP A 109 1.29 15.69 -2.85
CA ASP A 109 2.40 15.96 -3.76
C ASP A 109 2.06 15.53 -5.20
N GLN A 110 1.41 14.37 -5.36
CA GLN A 110 0.95 13.89 -6.67
C GLN A 110 -0.07 14.84 -7.30
N LEU A 111 -1.02 15.36 -6.50
CA LEU A 111 -2.02 16.32 -6.98
C LEU A 111 -1.39 17.67 -7.39
N ARG A 112 -0.38 18.13 -6.65
CA ARG A 112 0.37 19.35 -6.97
C ARG A 112 1.15 19.19 -8.27
N ALA A 113 1.89 18.09 -8.43
CA ALA A 113 2.65 17.80 -9.65
C ALA A 113 1.75 17.77 -10.90
N PHE A 114 0.55 17.19 -10.78
CA PHE A 114 -0.45 17.23 -11.86
C PHE A 114 -0.89 18.66 -12.18
N SER A 115 -1.16 19.49 -11.17
CA SER A 115 -1.59 20.88 -11.36
C SER A 115 -0.53 21.75 -12.04
N ASP A 116 0.75 21.58 -11.67
CA ASP A 116 1.86 22.32 -12.26
C ASP A 116 2.10 21.96 -13.73
N ALA A 117 1.83 20.70 -14.13
CA ALA A 117 1.94 20.27 -15.53
C ALA A 117 0.97 21.02 -16.47
N PHE A 118 -0.17 21.50 -15.98
CA PHE A 118 -1.09 22.34 -16.79
C PHE A 118 -0.68 23.81 -16.84
N ARG A 119 0.10 24.30 -15.87
CA ARG A 119 0.63 25.67 -15.88
C ARG A 119 1.78 25.83 -16.87
N LEU A 120 2.56 24.77 -17.08
CA LEU A 120 3.71 24.75 -17.99
C LEU A 120 3.34 24.81 -19.49
N ARG A 121 2.06 24.84 -19.86
CA ARG A 121 1.57 25.00 -21.25
C ARG A 121 1.09 26.42 -21.58
N LYS A 122 1.41 27.41 -20.74
CA LYS A 122 1.24 28.83 -21.06
C LYS A 122 2.62 29.45 -21.28
N ASP A 123 3.20 29.18 -22.44
CA ASP A 123 4.11 30.05 -23.19
C ASP A 123 4.18 29.52 -24.64
#